data_AF-A0A177E8G1-F1
#
_entry.id   AF-A0A177E8G1-F1
#
_cell.length_a   1.000
_cell.length_b   1.000
_cell.length_c   1.000
_cell.angle_alpha   90.00
_cell.angle_beta   90.00
_cell.angle_gamma   90.00
#
_symmetry.space_group_name_H-M   'P 1'
#
loop_
_entity.id
_entity.type
_entity.pdbx_description
1 polymer ?
#
loop_
_entity_poly.entity_id
_entity_poly.type
_entity_poly.pdbx_seq_one_letter_code
_entity_poly.pdbx_strand_id
1 'polypeptide(L)'
;MKKFWFLSLIGLILLVLAGEKAKLFSSPEPVLSEKSGVRPLGPVYDLERRVLAESVSRTGLLLVPGAFSPSPVNLKMLADSLGKEENDISMLLATYKEPVLFRKVKNVPQIEGVFPKKYFERIYPYQEVCNAFLGNEGFWGIEAYYHNLLRRKDSYLVTAIEIEKQKELFEDLNRSLKRLRAKRGGALILDLETGRIKAFVTKGDRDLLLKPRIPLASLSEVFEKSFEQSSYSDLATFLRDLGFGEATGVDLPGENPGFLPPSVSSLEDVRTSGVQLVRALAALYTGKLVSPKLAQEINLENGKQLITVETKTLEDLLPLKKGGVWWWGGSYRVGAFVIAGLWPRKNPKEAFLVYLEGVRAYGLPCYYTRFIPQAVKNSRFYMARQKTKRSQKLAENRMPDLRGLTLKEALERLSALGLEAEYQGFGVTVSQWPAPGTPLKKITRCRLVLK
;
A
#
# COMPACT_ATOMS: atom_id res chain seq x y z
N MET A 1 37.90 28.87 -31.37
CA MET A 1 36.48 28.91 -30.92
C MET A 1 35.72 27.58 -31.03
N LYS A 2 36.18 26.54 -31.75
CA LYS A 2 35.44 25.26 -31.89
C LYS A 2 35.62 24.21 -30.75
N LYS A 3 36.61 24.36 -29.85
CA LYS A 3 36.86 23.40 -28.75
C LYS A 3 35.98 23.58 -27.52
N PHE A 4 35.39 24.77 -27.31
CA PHE A 4 34.57 25.05 -26.12
C PHE A 4 33.14 24.49 -26.22
N TRP A 5 32.60 24.41 -27.45
CA TRP A 5 31.28 23.82 -27.70
C TRP A 5 31.24 22.30 -27.55
N PHE A 6 32.36 21.62 -27.76
CA PHE A 6 32.42 20.15 -27.63
C PHE A 6 32.39 19.70 -26.16
N LEU A 7 33.03 20.46 -25.26
CA LEU A 7 33.01 20.18 -23.82
C LEU A 7 31.63 20.44 -23.20
N SER A 8 30.89 21.46 -23.67
CA SER A 8 29.52 21.69 -23.21
C SER A 8 28.56 20.62 -23.73
N LEU A 9 28.76 20.12 -24.95
CA LEU A 9 27.94 19.05 -25.53
C LEU A 9 28.18 17.71 -24.81
N ILE A 10 29.45 17.38 -24.51
CA ILE A 10 29.81 16.20 -23.72
C ILE A 10 29.26 16.32 -22.29
N GLY A 11 29.33 17.51 -21.69
CA GLY A 11 28.73 17.78 -20.38
C GLY A 11 27.20 17.63 -20.39
N LEU A 12 26.52 18.07 -21.46
CA LEU A 12 25.08 17.91 -21.63
C LEU A 12 24.69 16.44 -21.86
N ILE A 13 25.45 15.70 -22.67
CA ILE A 13 25.25 14.27 -22.92
C ILE A 13 25.52 13.47 -21.64
N LEU A 14 26.55 13.82 -20.86
CA LEU A 14 26.79 13.22 -19.54
C LEU A 14 25.70 13.57 -18.53
N LEU A 15 25.11 14.77 -18.58
CA LEU A 15 23.95 15.16 -17.77
C LEU A 15 22.67 14.43 -18.19
N VAL A 16 22.49 14.18 -19.49
CA VAL A 16 21.37 13.40 -20.03
C VAL A 16 21.55 11.92 -19.70
N LEU A 17 22.76 11.36 -19.81
CA LEU A 17 23.06 9.97 -19.44
C LEU A 17 23.05 9.76 -17.92
N ALA A 18 23.52 10.74 -17.13
CA ALA A 18 23.35 10.75 -15.68
C ALA A 18 21.88 10.92 -15.30
N GLY A 19 21.11 11.69 -16.08
CA GLY A 19 19.67 11.85 -15.93
C GLY A 19 18.86 10.61 -16.33
N GLU A 20 19.31 9.83 -17.33
CA GLU A 20 18.71 8.56 -17.72
C GLU A 20 19.03 7.45 -16.70
N LYS A 21 20.25 7.43 -16.14
CA LYS A 21 20.60 6.53 -15.03
C LYS A 21 19.99 6.94 -13.68
N ALA A 22 19.76 8.24 -13.44
CA ALA A 22 19.15 8.77 -12.21
C ALA A 22 17.61 8.76 -12.22
N LYS A 23 16.97 8.29 -13.29
CA LYS A 23 15.50 8.28 -13.46
C LYS A 23 14.85 6.89 -13.35
N LEU A 24 15.53 5.90 -12.76
CA LEU A 24 14.91 4.59 -12.52
C LEU A 24 13.79 4.61 -11.47
N PHE A 25 13.52 5.74 -10.81
CA PHE A 25 12.54 5.81 -9.72
C PHE A 25 11.84 7.18 -9.63
N SER A 26 11.55 7.85 -10.76
CA SER A 26 10.81 9.12 -10.72
C SER A 26 9.34 8.86 -10.37
N SER A 27 8.93 9.29 -9.17
CA SER A 27 7.53 9.38 -8.79
C SER A 27 6.73 10.16 -9.85
N PRO A 28 5.52 9.72 -10.24
CA PRO A 28 4.72 10.48 -11.18
C PRO A 28 4.52 11.88 -10.60
N GLU A 29 5.02 12.89 -11.32
CA GLU A 29 4.89 14.28 -10.90
C GLU A 29 3.40 14.59 -10.68
N PRO A 30 3.05 15.34 -9.61
CA PRO A 30 1.69 15.76 -9.41
C PRO A 30 1.30 16.75 -10.52
N VAL A 31 0.62 16.24 -11.56
CA VAL A 31 -0.06 17.08 -12.55
C VAL A 31 -1.21 17.83 -11.87
N LEU A 32 -0.93 19.04 -11.41
CA LEU A 32 -1.96 19.99 -10.98
C LEU A 32 -2.49 20.72 -12.22
N SER A 33 -3.69 20.36 -12.67
CA SER A 33 -4.84 21.26 -12.61
C SER A 33 -6.06 20.63 -13.27
N GLU A 34 -7.23 20.80 -12.65
CA GLU A 34 -8.44 21.11 -13.41
C GLU A 34 -9.43 21.88 -12.51
N LYS A 35 -9.87 23.04 -13.01
CA LYS A 35 -10.99 23.79 -12.47
C LYS A 35 -12.29 23.10 -12.89
N SER A 36 -12.97 22.39 -11.99
CA SER A 36 -14.44 22.27 -11.93
C SER A 36 -14.89 21.23 -10.90
N GLY A 37 -15.58 21.69 -9.84
CA GLY A 37 -16.21 20.85 -8.82
C GLY A 37 -15.24 20.11 -7.89
N VAL A 38 -15.49 20.17 -6.57
CA VAL A 38 -14.75 19.33 -5.62
C VAL A 38 -15.20 17.88 -5.82
N ARG A 39 -14.50 17.14 -6.69
CA ARG A 39 -14.72 15.69 -6.84
C ARG A 39 -14.15 14.97 -5.60
N PRO A 40 -14.86 13.98 -5.05
CA PRO A 40 -14.31 13.16 -3.98
C PRO A 40 -13.13 12.34 -4.50
N LEU A 41 -12.24 11.94 -3.60
CA LEU A 41 -11.23 10.95 -3.92
C LEU A 41 -11.91 9.58 -4.12
N GLY A 42 -11.45 8.84 -5.12
CA GLY A 42 -11.78 7.45 -5.35
C GLY A 42 -11.44 6.59 -4.13
N PRO A 43 -12.13 5.46 -3.93
CA PRO A 43 -11.83 4.56 -2.83
C PRO A 43 -10.45 3.90 -2.99
N VAL A 44 -9.84 3.57 -1.86
CA VAL A 44 -8.61 2.77 -1.77
C VAL A 44 -8.98 1.43 -1.16
N TYR A 45 -8.55 0.35 -1.80
CA TYR A 45 -8.82 -1.02 -1.39
C TYR A 45 -7.54 -1.77 -1.01
N ASP A 46 -7.71 -2.79 -0.17
CA ASP A 46 -6.71 -3.82 0.04
C ASP A 46 -6.69 -4.84 -1.13
N LEU A 47 -5.78 -5.81 -1.08
CA LEU A 47 -5.62 -6.84 -2.12
C LEU A 47 -6.91 -7.64 -2.38
N GLU A 48 -7.74 -7.84 -1.35
CA GLU A 48 -9.00 -8.60 -1.40
C GLU A 48 -10.24 -7.72 -1.67
N ARG A 49 -10.04 -6.45 -2.09
CA ARG A 49 -11.10 -5.46 -2.36
C ARG A 49 -11.90 -5.01 -1.12
N ARG A 50 -11.34 -5.11 0.09
CA ARG A 50 -11.89 -4.47 1.29
C ARG A 50 -11.53 -2.99 1.31
N VAL A 51 -12.46 -2.14 1.76
CA VAL A 51 -12.27 -0.68 1.80
C VAL A 51 -11.25 -0.31 2.86
N LEU A 52 -10.18 0.39 2.45
CA LEU A 52 -9.20 1.01 3.33
C LEU A 52 -9.46 2.51 3.52
N ALA A 53 -9.91 3.19 2.46
CA ALA A 53 -10.36 4.57 2.50
C ALA A 53 -11.48 4.80 1.48
N GLU A 54 -12.52 5.55 1.82
CA GLU A 54 -13.57 5.94 0.86
C GLU A 54 -14.16 7.31 1.18
N SER A 55 -14.71 7.97 0.18
CA SER A 55 -15.37 9.26 0.33
C SER A 55 -16.89 9.08 0.36
N VAL A 56 -17.51 9.50 1.45
CA VAL A 56 -18.96 9.44 1.63
C VAL A 56 -19.57 10.83 1.50
N SER A 57 -20.64 10.94 0.71
CA SER A 57 -21.41 12.17 0.59
C SER A 57 -22.23 12.41 1.86
N ARG A 58 -22.09 13.59 2.45
CA ARG A 58 -22.85 14.08 3.61
C ARG A 58 -23.51 15.41 3.28
N THR A 59 -24.53 15.78 4.05
CA THR A 59 -25.15 17.10 3.98
C THR A 59 -24.77 17.87 5.23
N GLY A 60 -24.15 19.03 5.05
CA GLY A 60 -23.84 19.98 6.11
C GLY A 60 -24.75 21.20 6.03
N LEU A 61 -24.55 22.12 6.97
CA LEU A 61 -25.25 23.39 7.05
C LEU A 61 -24.30 24.49 6.59
N LEU A 62 -24.61 25.16 5.49
CA LEU A 62 -23.92 26.37 5.04
C LEU A 62 -24.66 27.59 5.59
N LEU A 63 -24.01 28.30 6.50
CA LEU A 63 -24.49 29.58 7.01
C LEU A 63 -23.86 30.69 6.17
N VAL A 64 -24.67 31.62 5.70
CA VAL A 64 -24.25 32.85 5.01
C VAL A 64 -24.58 34.01 5.95
N PRO A 65 -23.63 34.48 6.78
CA PRO A 65 -23.92 35.45 7.84
C PRO A 65 -24.57 36.73 7.34
N GLY A 66 -24.15 37.24 6.17
CA GLY A 66 -24.72 38.45 5.58
C GLY A 66 -26.18 38.31 5.07
N ALA A 67 -26.66 37.08 4.90
CA ALA A 67 -28.04 36.79 4.49
C ALA A 67 -28.87 36.19 5.64
N PHE A 68 -28.28 36.01 6.82
CA PHE A 68 -28.97 35.45 7.97
C PHE A 68 -29.76 36.54 8.68
N SER A 69 -31.06 36.32 8.90
CA SER A 69 -31.95 37.25 9.59
C SER A 69 -32.02 36.93 11.09
N PRO A 70 -31.28 37.64 11.98
CA PRO A 70 -31.21 37.30 13.39
C PRO A 70 -32.50 37.65 14.12
N SER A 71 -33.20 36.64 14.62
CA SER A 71 -34.31 36.74 15.56
C SER A 71 -34.09 35.71 16.68
N PRO A 72 -34.68 35.87 17.88
CA PRO A 72 -34.54 34.88 18.95
C PRO A 72 -34.92 33.46 18.51
N VAL A 73 -35.95 33.34 17.66
CA VAL A 73 -36.38 32.05 17.09
C VAL A 73 -35.32 31.47 16.15
N ASN A 74 -34.80 32.27 15.22
CA ASN A 74 -33.82 31.80 14.24
C ASN A 74 -32.48 31.46 14.89
N LEU A 75 -32.05 32.25 15.88
CA LEU A 75 -30.84 32.00 16.66
C LEU A 75 -30.95 30.68 17.42
N LYS A 76 -32.08 30.45 18.10
CA LYS A 76 -32.37 29.20 18.79
C LYS A 76 -32.37 27.99 17.85
N MET A 77 -33.07 28.07 16.71
CA MET A 77 -33.11 26.98 15.73
C MET A 77 -31.73 26.63 15.16
N LEU A 78 -30.91 27.65 14.89
CA LEU A 78 -29.53 27.47 14.42
C LEU A 78 -28.64 26.88 15.51
N ALA A 79 -28.75 27.40 16.74
CA ALA A 79 -28.05 26.91 17.92
C ALA A 79 -28.35 25.43 18.19
N ASP A 80 -29.62 25.03 18.17
CA ASP A 80 -30.08 23.64 18.34
C ASP A 80 -29.50 22.70 17.27
N SER A 81 -29.50 23.16 16.01
CA SER A 81 -29.00 22.41 14.85
C SER A 81 -27.48 22.18 14.91
N LEU A 82 -26.75 23.16 15.45
CA LEU A 82 -25.29 23.13 15.63
C LEU A 82 -24.85 22.55 16.98
N GLY A 83 -25.78 22.35 17.93
CA GLY A 83 -25.46 21.94 19.30
C GLY A 83 -24.62 22.97 20.05
N LYS A 84 -24.92 24.26 19.88
CA LYS A 84 -24.23 25.40 20.49
C LYS A 84 -25.21 26.25 21.30
N GLU A 85 -24.69 27.15 22.13
CA GLU A 85 -25.50 28.17 22.81
C GLU A 85 -25.81 29.35 21.87
N GLU A 86 -26.93 30.05 22.08
CA GLU A 86 -27.33 31.21 21.25
C GLU A 86 -26.29 32.35 21.27
N ASN A 87 -25.61 32.54 22.40
CA ASN A 87 -24.53 33.53 22.54
C ASN A 87 -23.34 33.20 21.63
N ASP A 88 -22.98 31.92 21.47
CA ASP A 88 -21.90 31.50 20.57
C ASP A 88 -22.25 31.81 19.11
N ILE A 89 -23.51 31.61 18.73
CA ILE A 89 -24.01 31.91 17.38
C ILE A 89 -23.97 33.40 17.12
N SER A 90 -24.40 34.21 18.10
CA SER A 90 -24.36 35.66 18.01
C SER A 90 -22.92 36.17 17.83
N MET A 91 -21.98 35.63 18.61
CA MET A 91 -20.56 35.92 18.47
C MET A 91 -20.00 35.49 17.10
N LEU A 92 -20.43 34.32 16.60
CA LEU A 92 -20.00 33.81 15.29
C LEU A 92 -20.48 34.72 14.14
N LEU A 93 -21.72 35.17 14.17
CA LEU A 93 -22.30 36.10 13.19
C LEU A 93 -21.66 37.50 13.24
N ALA A 94 -21.24 37.93 14.44
CA ALA A 94 -20.48 39.15 14.61
C ALA A 94 -19.05 39.02 14.03
N THR A 95 -18.42 37.86 14.21
CA THR A 95 -17.02 37.59 13.86
C THR A 95 -16.82 37.29 12.37
N TYR A 96 -17.66 36.43 11.78
CA TYR A 96 -17.49 35.95 10.41
C TYR A 96 -18.50 36.62 9.49
N LYS A 97 -18.00 37.18 8.37
CA LYS A 97 -18.85 37.74 7.31
C LYS A 97 -18.97 36.82 6.08
N GLU A 98 -18.03 35.90 5.92
CA GLU A 98 -18.00 34.93 4.83
C GLU A 98 -18.89 33.70 5.11
N PRO A 99 -19.36 32.99 4.07
CA PRO A 99 -20.08 31.73 4.25
C PRO A 99 -19.28 30.67 5.01
N VAL A 100 -19.90 30.07 6.03
CA VAL A 100 -19.28 29.05 6.89
C VAL A 100 -20.02 27.72 6.72
N LEU A 101 -19.29 26.66 6.35
CA LEU A 101 -19.83 25.30 6.28
C LEU A 101 -19.64 24.58 7.62
N PHE A 102 -20.74 24.31 8.30
CA PHE A 102 -20.78 23.42 9.46
C PHE A 102 -21.00 21.98 8.99
N ARG A 103 -20.04 21.11 9.30
CA ARG A 103 -20.11 19.67 9.07
C ARG A 103 -20.80 18.98 10.24
N LYS A 104 -21.35 17.77 10.02
CA LYS A 104 -21.96 16.92 11.08
C LYS A 104 -23.04 17.63 11.91
N VAL A 105 -24.03 18.20 11.25
CA VAL A 105 -25.18 18.86 11.90
C VAL A 105 -26.32 17.88 12.17
N LYS A 106 -27.15 18.16 13.19
CA LYS A 106 -28.34 17.32 13.50
C LYS A 106 -29.38 17.40 12.39
N ASN A 107 -29.65 18.61 11.93
CA ASN A 107 -30.60 18.95 10.88
C ASN A 107 -30.18 20.27 10.23
N VAL A 108 -30.81 20.59 9.08
CA VAL A 108 -30.64 21.89 8.43
C VAL A 108 -31.98 22.63 8.53
N PRO A 109 -32.09 23.69 9.35
CA PRO A 109 -33.33 24.44 9.50
C PRO A 109 -33.63 25.25 8.24
N GLN A 110 -34.92 25.38 7.90
CA GLN A 110 -35.39 26.21 6.78
C GLN A 110 -35.50 27.67 7.23
N ILE A 111 -34.35 28.32 7.41
CA ILE A 111 -34.25 29.73 7.80
C ILE A 111 -33.39 30.49 6.79
N GLU A 112 -33.67 31.78 6.64
CA GLU A 112 -32.94 32.64 5.71
C GLU A 112 -31.44 32.66 6.04
N GLY A 113 -30.60 32.58 5.01
CA GLY A 113 -29.14 32.52 5.17
C GLY A 113 -28.60 31.13 5.57
N VAL A 114 -29.45 30.12 5.74
CA VAL A 114 -29.03 28.74 6.06
C VAL A 114 -29.43 27.78 4.94
N PHE A 115 -28.44 27.08 4.39
CA PHE A 115 -28.63 26.21 3.23
C PHE A 115 -28.05 24.82 3.46
N PRO A 116 -28.71 23.75 2.97
CA PRO A 116 -28.10 22.43 2.94
C PRO A 116 -26.97 22.43 1.90
N LYS A 117 -25.77 22.03 2.32
CA LYS A 117 -24.61 21.94 1.43
C LYS A 117 -24.02 20.55 1.47
N LYS A 118 -23.99 19.87 0.31
CA LYS A 118 -23.31 18.59 0.18
C LYS A 118 -21.79 18.79 0.32
N TYR A 119 -21.17 17.90 1.09
CA TYR A 119 -19.73 17.79 1.21
C TYR A 119 -19.33 16.31 1.28
N PHE A 120 -18.06 16.02 1.08
CA PHE A 120 -17.52 14.66 1.19
C PHE A 120 -16.73 14.51 2.47
N GLU A 121 -16.95 13.41 3.18
CA GLU A 121 -16.17 13.00 4.33
C GLU A 121 -15.35 11.75 3.96
N ARG A 122 -14.05 11.76 4.26
CA ARG A 122 -13.17 10.62 4.02
C ARG A 122 -13.24 9.68 5.22
N ILE A 123 -13.65 8.44 4.99
CA ILE A 123 -13.78 7.38 6.00
C ILE A 123 -12.62 6.40 5.86
N TYR A 124 -12.08 5.98 7.00
CA TYR A 124 -10.96 5.04 7.10
C TYR A 124 -11.32 3.87 8.03
N PRO A 125 -11.92 2.78 7.52
CA PRO A 125 -12.37 1.67 8.36
C PRO A 125 -11.27 1.04 9.22
N TYR A 126 -10.01 1.10 8.75
CA TYR A 126 -8.83 0.54 9.42
C TYR A 126 -7.80 1.60 9.80
N GLN A 127 -8.24 2.82 10.15
CA GLN A 127 -7.36 3.97 10.37
C GLN A 127 -6.19 3.65 11.32
N GLU A 128 -6.45 3.06 12.48
CA GLU A 128 -5.41 2.77 13.48
C GLU A 128 -4.27 1.91 12.92
N VAL A 129 -4.63 0.90 12.12
CA VAL A 129 -3.70 -0.11 11.60
C VAL A 129 -3.00 0.38 10.32
N CYS A 130 -3.67 1.22 9.52
CA CYS A 130 -3.17 1.67 8.22
C CYS A 130 -2.61 3.10 8.22
N ASN A 131 -2.59 3.79 9.37
CA ASN A 131 -2.10 5.18 9.51
C ASN A 131 -0.64 5.40 9.04
N ALA A 132 0.13 4.32 8.87
CA ALA A 132 1.50 4.39 8.37
C ALA A 132 1.57 4.80 6.88
N PHE A 133 0.54 4.48 6.10
CA PHE A 133 0.48 4.77 4.67
C PHE A 133 -0.84 5.43 4.22
N LEU A 134 -1.85 5.45 5.09
CA LEU A 134 -3.10 6.20 4.94
C LEU A 134 -3.14 7.35 5.94
N GLY A 135 -3.97 8.36 5.70
CA GLY A 135 -4.51 9.17 6.80
C GLY A 135 -4.03 10.62 6.89
N ASN A 136 -4.63 11.45 6.05
CA ASN A 136 -4.94 12.86 6.33
C ASN A 136 -5.86 13.40 5.21
N GLU A 137 -7.10 12.92 5.09
CA GLU A 137 -8.04 13.38 4.03
C GLU A 137 -7.45 13.43 2.59
N GLY A 138 -6.48 12.54 2.28
CA GLY A 138 -5.77 12.51 1.00
C GLY A 138 -4.60 13.49 0.84
N PHE A 139 -4.16 14.15 1.91
CA PHE A 139 -2.99 15.03 1.95
C PHE A 139 -1.67 14.31 2.24
N TRP A 140 -1.71 13.02 2.58
CA TRP A 140 -0.52 12.23 2.91
C TRP A 140 -0.59 10.80 2.40
N GLY A 141 0.55 10.11 2.49
CA GLY A 141 0.68 8.69 2.20
C GLY A 141 0.38 8.34 0.75
N ILE A 142 -0.16 7.15 0.54
CA ILE A 142 -0.47 6.64 -0.80
C ILE A 142 -1.55 7.48 -1.50
N GLU A 143 -2.48 8.07 -0.75
CA GLU A 143 -3.52 8.93 -1.32
C GLU A 143 -2.96 10.26 -1.84
N ALA A 144 -1.96 10.83 -1.17
CA ALA A 144 -1.25 12.01 -1.69
C ALA A 144 -0.44 11.65 -2.94
N TYR A 145 0.22 10.49 -2.92
CA TYR A 145 1.02 10.03 -4.05
C TYR A 145 0.17 9.85 -5.32
N TYR A 146 -1.02 9.27 -5.20
CA TYR A 146 -1.95 9.05 -6.31
C TYR A 146 -3.09 10.07 -6.37
N HIS A 147 -2.95 11.25 -5.74
CA HIS A 147 -4.04 12.20 -5.52
C HIS A 147 -4.78 12.59 -6.80
N ASN A 148 -4.03 12.93 -7.84
CA ASN A 148 -4.59 13.39 -9.11
C ASN A 148 -5.34 12.28 -9.85
N LEU A 149 -4.85 11.04 -9.75
CA LEU A 149 -5.51 9.90 -10.37
C LEU A 149 -6.78 9.51 -9.61
N LEU A 150 -6.72 9.53 -8.27
CA LEU A 150 -7.87 9.28 -7.40
C LEU A 150 -8.97 10.36 -7.51
N ARG A 151 -8.67 11.57 -8.00
CA ARG A 151 -9.71 12.58 -8.26
C ARG A 151 -10.45 12.38 -9.59
N ARG A 152 -9.98 11.47 -10.45
CA ARG A 152 -10.66 11.17 -11.72
C ARG A 152 -11.98 10.47 -11.44
N LYS A 153 -12.94 10.67 -12.35
CA LYS A 153 -14.26 10.07 -12.25
C LYS A 153 -14.13 8.53 -12.23
N ASP A 154 -14.92 7.88 -11.39
CA ASP A 154 -14.99 6.42 -11.24
C ASP A 154 -13.63 5.74 -10.97
N SER A 155 -12.66 6.51 -10.48
CA SER A 155 -11.33 6.01 -10.16
C SER A 155 -11.32 5.30 -8.81
N TYR A 156 -10.47 4.28 -8.71
CA TYR A 156 -10.15 3.66 -7.42
C TYR A 156 -8.77 3.02 -7.48
N LEU A 157 -8.14 2.90 -6.32
CA LEU A 157 -6.82 2.29 -6.15
C LEU A 157 -6.98 0.95 -5.41
N VAL A 158 -6.27 -0.07 -5.87
CA VAL A 158 -6.10 -1.32 -5.13
C VAL A 158 -4.64 -1.45 -4.76
N THR A 159 -4.41 -1.70 -3.47
CA THR A 159 -3.08 -1.92 -2.91
C THR A 159 -2.77 -3.42 -2.85
N ALA A 160 -1.49 -3.77 -2.75
CA ALA A 160 -1.02 -5.11 -2.42
C ALA A 160 -1.11 -5.42 -0.91
N ILE A 161 -1.64 -4.49 -0.11
CA ILE A 161 -1.79 -4.68 1.34
C ILE A 161 -2.80 -5.80 1.59
N GLU A 162 -2.40 -6.75 2.42
CA GLU A 162 -3.27 -7.80 2.95
C GLU A 162 -3.73 -7.39 4.35
N ILE A 163 -4.99 -6.93 4.52
CA ILE A 163 -5.39 -6.28 5.79
C ILE A 163 -5.25 -7.21 7.02
N GLU A 164 -5.39 -8.52 6.86
CA GLU A 164 -5.22 -9.46 7.96
C GLU A 164 -3.75 -9.55 8.39
N LYS A 165 -2.82 -9.62 7.42
CA LYS A 165 -1.38 -9.57 7.66
C LYS A 165 -0.96 -8.22 8.25
N GLN A 166 -1.55 -7.12 7.78
CA GLN A 166 -1.35 -5.77 8.29
C GLN A 166 -1.74 -5.64 9.77
N LYS A 167 -2.91 -6.17 10.17
CA LYS A 167 -3.36 -6.20 11.58
C LYS A 167 -2.43 -7.01 12.45
N GLU A 168 -2.05 -8.20 12.00
CA GLU A 168 -1.16 -9.08 12.76
C GLU A 168 0.23 -8.44 12.94
N LEU A 169 0.77 -7.81 11.90
CA LEU A 169 2.05 -7.10 11.99
C LEU A 169 1.97 -5.89 12.93
N PHE A 170 0.85 -5.20 12.95
CA PHE A 170 0.60 -4.09 13.89
C PHE A 170 0.57 -4.57 15.35
N GLU A 171 -0.09 -5.70 15.62
CA GLU A 171 -0.10 -6.33 16.94
C GLU A 171 1.30 -6.80 17.37
N ASP A 172 2.06 -7.42 16.45
CA ASP A 172 3.43 -7.83 16.70
C ASP A 172 4.34 -6.63 17.02
N LEU A 173 4.18 -5.52 16.29
CA LEU A 173 4.90 -4.28 16.57
C LEU A 173 4.53 -3.73 17.95
N ASN A 174 3.24 -3.63 18.27
CA ASN A 174 2.77 -3.15 19.58
C ASN A 174 3.30 -4.00 20.74
N ARG A 175 3.28 -5.33 20.58
CA ARG A 175 3.83 -6.27 21.56
C ARG A 175 5.33 -6.03 21.76
N SER A 176 6.06 -5.83 20.66
CA SER A 176 7.51 -5.57 20.67
C SER A 176 7.85 -4.23 21.34
N LEU A 177 7.11 -3.16 21.02
CA LEU A 177 7.26 -1.84 21.64
C LEU A 177 7.07 -1.89 23.16
N LYS A 178 5.98 -2.53 23.61
CA LYS A 178 5.67 -2.69 25.04
C LYS A 178 6.75 -3.51 25.75
N ARG A 179 7.14 -4.65 25.16
CA ARG A 179 8.11 -5.58 25.76
C ARG A 179 9.49 -4.94 25.93
N LEU A 180 9.95 -4.23 24.91
CA LEU A 180 11.28 -3.60 24.90
C LEU A 180 11.27 -2.16 25.44
N ARG A 181 10.11 -1.68 25.91
CA ARG A 181 9.87 -0.30 26.35
C ARG A 181 10.42 0.73 25.36
N ALA A 182 10.21 0.45 24.07
CA ALA A 182 10.70 1.29 22.98
C ALA A 182 9.77 2.50 22.78
N LYS A 183 10.36 3.64 22.39
CA LYS A 183 9.62 4.90 22.18
C LYS A 183 8.75 4.85 20.92
N ARG A 184 9.29 4.27 19.85
CA ARG A 184 8.65 4.19 18.53
C ARG A 184 9.20 3.02 17.74
N GLY A 185 8.51 2.64 16.67
CA GLY A 185 8.94 1.53 15.84
C GLY A 185 8.13 1.41 14.55
N GLY A 186 8.64 0.61 13.63
CA GLY A 186 8.00 0.32 12.37
C GLY A 186 8.35 -1.09 11.90
N ALA A 187 7.47 -1.67 11.11
CA ALA A 187 7.69 -2.96 10.49
C ALA A 187 7.10 -2.99 9.09
N LEU A 188 7.70 -3.77 8.20
CA LEU A 188 7.17 -3.97 6.85
C LEU A 188 7.46 -5.38 6.35
N ILE A 189 6.61 -5.85 5.41
CA ILE A 189 6.75 -7.14 4.73
C ILE A 189 6.69 -6.89 3.22
N LEU A 190 7.72 -7.35 2.51
CA LEU A 190 7.88 -7.26 1.07
C LEU A 190 7.75 -8.66 0.45
N ASP A 191 6.96 -8.78 -0.61
CA ASP A 191 6.85 -10.00 -1.40
C ASP A 191 8.02 -10.13 -2.39
N LEU A 192 8.74 -11.26 -2.35
CA LEU A 192 9.94 -11.48 -3.17
C LEU A 192 9.61 -11.73 -4.64
N GLU A 193 8.42 -12.23 -4.94
CA GLU A 193 8.00 -12.55 -6.31
C GLU A 193 7.59 -11.28 -7.07
N THR A 194 6.78 -10.44 -6.43
CA THR A 194 6.18 -9.25 -7.06
C THR A 194 6.90 -7.95 -6.75
N GLY A 195 7.77 -7.93 -5.73
CA GLY A 195 8.41 -6.70 -5.24
C GLY A 195 7.43 -5.74 -4.55
N ARG A 196 6.24 -6.20 -4.15
CA ARG A 196 5.22 -5.35 -3.51
C ARG A 196 5.20 -5.48 -2.00
N ILE A 197 4.83 -4.40 -1.33
CA ILE A 197 4.71 -4.34 0.12
C ILE A 197 3.32 -4.85 0.50
N LYS A 198 3.29 -5.97 1.24
CA LYS A 198 2.06 -6.64 1.70
C LYS A 198 1.54 -6.13 3.04
N ALA A 199 2.45 -5.57 3.84
CA ALA A 199 2.11 -4.91 5.10
C ALA A 199 3.15 -3.85 5.44
N PHE A 200 2.71 -2.71 5.98
CA PHE A 200 3.56 -1.58 6.36
C PHE A 200 2.96 -0.85 7.56
N VAL A 201 3.62 -0.93 8.72
CA VAL A 201 3.12 -0.39 9.99
C VAL A 201 4.17 0.49 10.67
N THR A 202 3.72 1.53 11.35
CA THR A 202 4.56 2.43 12.15
C THR A 202 3.81 2.91 13.39
N LYS A 203 4.53 3.17 14.47
CA LYS A 203 4.00 3.80 15.69
C LYS A 203 4.98 4.82 16.23
N GLY A 204 4.51 6.04 16.48
CA GLY A 204 5.27 7.17 17.03
C GLY A 204 5.88 8.11 16.00
N ASP A 205 6.43 7.61 14.89
CA ASP A 205 6.90 8.41 13.74
C ASP A 205 6.46 7.70 12.46
N ARG A 206 5.70 8.37 11.59
CA ARG A 206 5.11 7.77 10.39
C ARG A 206 6.16 7.51 9.31
N ASP A 207 7.17 8.38 9.23
CA ASP A 207 8.22 8.29 8.22
C ASP A 207 9.41 7.45 8.71
N LEU A 208 9.24 6.71 9.83
CA LEU A 208 10.34 6.05 10.52
C LEU A 208 11.13 5.11 9.60
N LEU A 209 10.44 4.40 8.71
CA LEU A 209 11.04 3.46 7.76
C LEU A 209 11.45 4.11 6.43
N LEU A 210 11.06 5.37 6.19
CA LEU A 210 11.38 6.15 4.99
C LEU A 210 12.62 7.05 5.18
N LYS A 211 12.97 7.36 6.43
CA LYS A 211 14.13 8.19 6.80
C LYS A 211 15.37 7.32 7.07
N PRO A 212 16.58 7.81 6.76
CA PRO A 212 17.81 7.04 6.91
C PRO A 212 18.33 7.04 8.34
N ARG A 213 17.65 6.29 9.21
CA ARG A 213 17.94 6.21 10.65
C ARG A 213 18.79 5.00 11.02
N ILE A 214 18.91 4.00 10.15
CA ILE A 214 19.47 2.70 10.49
C ILE A 214 20.92 2.64 10.00
N PRO A 215 21.92 2.43 10.87
CA PRO A 215 23.28 2.15 10.43
C PRO A 215 23.32 0.78 9.73
N LEU A 216 23.98 0.68 8.58
CA LEU A 216 24.04 -0.60 7.86
C LEU A 216 24.80 -1.67 8.65
N ALA A 217 25.76 -1.25 9.48
CA ALA A 217 26.44 -2.12 10.45
C ALA A 217 25.51 -2.94 11.34
N SER A 218 24.23 -2.54 11.51
CA SER A 218 23.22 -3.36 12.19
C SER A 218 23.01 -4.74 11.56
N LEU A 219 23.34 -4.92 10.28
CA LEU A 219 23.19 -6.18 9.57
C LEU A 219 24.47 -6.54 8.79
N SER A 220 25.64 -6.13 9.29
CA SER A 220 26.92 -6.27 8.57
C SER A 220 27.18 -7.70 8.08
N GLU A 221 26.95 -8.70 8.94
CA GLU A 221 27.25 -10.10 8.67
C GLU A 221 26.64 -10.62 7.35
N VAL A 222 25.39 -10.25 7.04
CA VAL A 222 24.74 -10.74 5.81
C VAL A 222 25.28 -10.05 4.56
N PHE A 223 25.60 -8.75 4.65
CA PHE A 223 26.13 -7.99 3.52
C PHE A 223 27.59 -8.34 3.25
N GLU A 224 28.43 -8.44 4.27
CA GLU A 224 29.84 -8.80 4.15
C GLU A 224 30.00 -10.21 3.56
N LYS A 225 29.28 -11.20 4.09
CA LYS A 225 29.32 -12.57 3.53
C LYS A 225 28.82 -12.65 2.09
N SER A 226 27.82 -11.84 1.73
CA SER A 226 27.32 -11.81 0.36
C SER A 226 28.31 -11.12 -0.58
N PHE A 227 28.98 -10.07 -0.12
CA PHE A 227 30.04 -9.39 -0.85
C PHE A 227 31.23 -10.32 -1.11
N GLU A 228 31.74 -11.00 -0.08
CA GLU A 228 32.87 -11.95 -0.18
C GLU A 228 32.63 -13.09 -1.18
N GLN A 229 31.37 -13.46 -1.41
CA GLN A 229 30.98 -14.55 -2.31
C GLN A 229 30.64 -14.07 -3.73
N SER A 230 30.52 -12.76 -3.93
CA SER A 230 30.11 -12.15 -5.20
C SER A 230 31.32 -11.64 -5.97
N SER A 231 31.12 -11.20 -7.22
CA SER A 231 32.20 -10.81 -8.13
C SER A 231 32.55 -9.30 -8.07
N TYR A 232 32.08 -8.59 -7.04
CA TYR A 232 32.27 -7.15 -6.92
C TYR A 232 33.73 -6.79 -6.58
N SER A 233 34.24 -5.72 -7.19
CA SER A 233 35.60 -5.21 -6.96
C SER A 233 35.79 -4.59 -5.58
N ASP A 234 34.74 -3.94 -5.06
CA ASP A 234 34.80 -3.20 -3.81
C ASP A 234 33.41 -3.10 -3.16
N LEU A 235 33.42 -2.88 -1.84
CA LEU A 235 32.22 -2.85 -1.02
C LEU A 235 31.29 -1.67 -1.39
N ALA A 236 31.85 -0.52 -1.81
CA ALA A 236 31.02 0.64 -2.14
C ALA A 236 30.20 0.40 -3.41
N THR A 237 30.79 -0.25 -4.42
CA THR A 237 30.10 -0.65 -5.65
C THR A 237 29.00 -1.67 -5.37
N PHE A 238 29.29 -2.70 -4.57
CA PHE A 238 28.28 -3.67 -4.12
C PHE A 238 27.08 -3.02 -3.43
N LEU A 239 27.32 -2.12 -2.47
CA LEU A 239 26.25 -1.44 -1.74
C LEU A 239 25.46 -0.48 -2.64
N ARG A 240 26.12 0.18 -3.59
CA ARG A 240 25.45 1.06 -4.56
C ARG A 240 24.53 0.25 -5.48
N ASP A 241 24.95 -0.92 -5.94
CA ASP A 241 24.12 -1.79 -6.79
C ASP A 241 22.94 -2.41 -6.03
N LEU A 242 23.06 -2.60 -4.71
CA LEU A 242 21.92 -2.90 -3.82
C LEU A 242 21.00 -1.69 -3.59
N GLY A 243 21.34 -0.53 -4.15
CA GLY A 243 20.54 0.69 -4.12
C GLY A 243 20.64 1.49 -2.82
N PHE A 244 21.74 1.36 -2.06
CA PHE A 244 22.00 2.28 -0.95
C PHE A 244 22.49 3.63 -1.48
N GLY A 245 22.08 4.72 -0.82
CA GLY A 245 22.39 6.09 -1.26
C GLY A 245 21.43 6.64 -2.32
N GLU A 246 20.39 5.88 -2.69
CA GLU A 246 19.39 6.27 -3.68
C GLU A 246 17.96 6.03 -3.16
N ALA A 247 16.99 6.78 -3.69
CA ALA A 247 15.58 6.55 -3.42
C ALA A 247 15.16 5.16 -3.90
N THR A 248 14.25 4.50 -3.19
CA THR A 248 13.78 3.17 -3.56
C THR A 248 12.70 3.19 -4.62
N GLY A 249 12.06 4.34 -4.81
CA GLY A 249 10.88 4.46 -5.67
C GLY A 249 9.63 3.93 -5.00
N VAL A 250 9.60 3.86 -3.66
CA VAL A 250 8.37 3.54 -2.93
C VAL A 250 7.31 4.60 -3.20
N ASP A 251 6.07 4.16 -3.39
CA ASP A 251 4.94 5.03 -3.69
C ASP A 251 4.34 5.68 -2.43
N LEU A 252 5.25 6.21 -1.60
CA LEU A 252 4.95 7.00 -0.42
C LEU A 252 5.77 8.30 -0.44
N PRO A 253 5.18 9.44 -0.05
CA PRO A 253 5.91 10.69 0.07
C PRO A 253 6.90 10.65 1.26
N GLY A 254 7.96 11.45 1.18
CA GLY A 254 8.90 11.63 2.30
C GLY A 254 10.05 10.63 2.37
N GLU A 255 10.27 9.85 1.31
CA GLU A 255 11.46 9.01 1.17
C GLU A 255 12.75 9.85 1.05
N ASN A 256 13.79 9.45 1.78
CA ASN A 256 15.11 10.03 1.70
C ASN A 256 16.14 8.97 1.25
N PRO A 257 17.07 9.31 0.34
CA PRO A 257 17.99 8.35 -0.31
C PRO A 257 19.05 7.74 0.62
N GLY A 258 19.12 8.14 1.90
CA GLY A 258 20.17 7.71 2.81
C GLY A 258 21.54 8.27 2.46
N PHE A 259 22.56 7.71 3.10
CA PHE A 259 23.94 8.15 2.93
C PHE A 259 24.84 6.94 2.69
N LEU A 260 25.48 6.94 1.52
CA LEU A 260 26.51 5.99 1.12
C LEU A 260 27.75 6.81 0.70
N PRO A 261 28.87 6.72 1.42
CA PRO A 261 30.08 7.43 1.02
C PRO A 261 30.64 6.85 -0.30
N PRO A 262 31.43 7.64 -1.06
CA PRO A 262 32.05 7.18 -2.31
C PRO A 262 32.91 5.92 -2.15
N SER A 263 33.62 5.84 -1.02
CA SER A 263 34.40 4.69 -0.57
C SER A 263 33.92 4.27 0.81
N VAL A 264 33.78 2.96 1.03
CA VAL A 264 33.26 2.40 2.28
C VAL A 264 34.38 1.63 2.98
N SER A 265 34.93 2.19 4.06
CA SER A 265 35.87 1.50 4.96
C SER A 265 35.15 0.76 6.10
N SER A 266 33.99 1.27 6.51
CA SER A 266 33.15 0.68 7.54
C SER A 266 31.66 0.79 7.18
N LEU A 267 30.89 -0.25 7.45
CA LEU A 267 29.43 -0.22 7.33
C LEU A 267 28.77 0.69 8.37
N GLU A 268 29.51 1.14 9.39
CA GLU A 268 29.03 2.15 10.35
C GLU A 268 28.85 3.54 9.72
N ASP A 269 29.52 3.81 8.60
CA ASP A 269 29.41 5.09 7.90
C ASP A 269 28.18 5.16 6.99
N VAL A 270 27.56 4.01 6.71
CA VAL A 270 26.39 3.91 5.83
C VAL A 270 25.11 4.10 6.64
N ARG A 271 24.23 5.01 6.21
CA ARG A 271 22.91 5.26 6.81
C ARG A 271 21.81 4.93 5.81
N THR A 272 20.88 4.08 6.22
CA THR A 272 19.83 3.52 5.37
C THR A 272 18.46 3.68 6.00
N SER A 273 17.44 3.76 5.14
CA SER A 273 16.03 3.64 5.54
C SER A 273 15.65 2.17 5.76
N GLY A 274 14.48 1.94 6.36
CA GLY A 274 13.96 0.59 6.53
C GLY A 274 13.54 -0.04 5.20
N VAL A 275 12.98 0.75 4.29
CA VAL A 275 12.59 0.28 2.95
C VAL A 275 13.83 -0.11 2.13
N GLN A 276 14.91 0.68 2.19
CA GLN A 276 16.18 0.35 1.55
C GLN A 276 16.75 -0.99 2.05
N LEU A 277 16.75 -1.21 3.38
CA LEU A 277 17.23 -2.47 3.95
C LEU A 277 16.44 -3.69 3.49
N VAL A 278 15.11 -3.64 3.51
CA VAL A 278 14.29 -4.78 3.07
C VAL A 278 14.43 -5.02 1.57
N ARG A 279 14.48 -3.94 0.77
CA ARG A 279 14.74 -4.03 -0.67
C ARG A 279 16.07 -4.72 -0.95
N ALA A 280 17.14 -4.32 -0.25
CA ALA A 280 18.46 -4.90 -0.43
C ALA A 280 18.48 -6.39 -0.02
N LEU A 281 17.86 -6.75 1.10
CA LEU A 281 17.73 -8.16 1.52
C LEU A 281 16.97 -9.01 0.51
N ALA A 282 15.91 -8.47 -0.09
CA ALA A 282 15.20 -9.14 -1.17
C ALA A 282 16.10 -9.35 -2.38
N ALA A 283 16.85 -8.32 -2.79
CA ALA A 283 17.79 -8.40 -3.91
C ALA A 283 18.89 -9.44 -3.68
N LEU A 284 19.42 -9.55 -2.45
CA LEU A 284 20.40 -10.58 -2.09
C LEU A 284 19.90 -12.00 -2.38
N TYR A 285 18.59 -12.26 -2.30
CA TYR A 285 18.02 -13.58 -2.61
C TYR A 285 17.55 -13.71 -4.05
N THR A 286 16.91 -12.69 -4.60
CA THR A 286 16.30 -12.76 -5.95
C THR A 286 17.30 -12.52 -7.07
N GLY A 287 18.47 -11.94 -6.78
CA GLY A 287 19.39 -11.41 -7.78
C GLY A 287 18.86 -10.17 -8.51
N LYS A 288 17.75 -9.59 -8.04
CA LYS A 288 17.05 -8.48 -8.69
C LYS A 288 16.70 -7.40 -7.68
N LEU A 289 17.16 -6.18 -7.95
CA LEU A 289 16.71 -4.99 -7.26
C LEU A 289 15.34 -4.58 -7.81
N VAL A 290 14.41 -4.19 -6.95
CA VAL A 290 13.03 -3.81 -7.32
C VAL A 290 12.67 -2.42 -6.81
N SER A 291 11.76 -1.70 -7.47
CA SER A 291 11.08 -0.52 -6.89
C SER A 291 9.93 -0.98 -5.99
N PRO A 292 10.03 -0.97 -4.66
CA PRO A 292 8.97 -1.52 -3.81
C PRO A 292 7.68 -0.70 -3.99
N LYS A 293 6.51 -1.32 -4.24
CA LYS A 293 5.23 -0.60 -4.36
C LYS A 293 4.19 -1.13 -3.37
N LEU A 294 3.41 -0.24 -2.77
CA LEU A 294 2.17 -0.59 -2.07
C LEU A 294 1.01 -0.71 -3.05
N ALA A 295 0.94 0.12 -4.08
CA ALA A 295 -0.12 0.04 -5.07
C ALA A 295 0.07 -1.16 -6.03
N GLN A 296 -1.05 -1.78 -6.40
CA GLN A 296 -1.09 -2.88 -7.36
C GLN A 296 -1.77 -2.47 -8.66
N GLU A 297 -2.95 -1.88 -8.57
CA GLU A 297 -3.71 -1.43 -9.74
C GLU A 297 -4.45 -0.13 -9.45
N ILE A 298 -4.65 0.63 -10.50
CA ILE A 298 -5.53 1.79 -10.52
C ILE A 298 -6.57 1.63 -11.61
N ASN A 299 -7.84 1.83 -11.27
CA ASN A 299 -8.92 1.86 -12.24
C ASN A 299 -9.15 3.31 -12.68
N LEU A 300 -9.16 3.52 -13.99
CA LEU A 300 -9.48 4.80 -14.63
C LEU A 300 -10.61 4.58 -15.65
N GLU A 301 -11.11 5.66 -16.25
CA GLU A 301 -12.16 5.58 -17.29
C GLU A 301 -11.76 4.66 -18.46
N ASN A 302 -10.47 4.66 -18.84
CA ASN A 302 -9.93 3.85 -19.93
C ASN A 302 -9.68 2.38 -19.52
N GLY A 303 -10.07 1.99 -18.31
CA GLY A 303 -9.91 0.64 -17.77
C GLY A 303 -8.88 0.54 -16.64
N LYS A 304 -8.63 -0.71 -16.22
CA LYS A 304 -7.68 -1.04 -15.15
C LYS A 304 -6.25 -0.96 -15.67
N GLN A 305 -5.37 -0.32 -14.91
CA GLN A 305 -3.94 -0.22 -15.17
C GLN A 305 -3.17 -0.80 -14.00
N LEU A 306 -2.21 -1.70 -14.28
CA LEU A 306 -1.32 -2.23 -13.26
C LEU A 306 -0.20 -1.21 -12.97
N ILE A 307 0.11 -1.03 -11.69
CA ILE A 307 1.25 -0.22 -11.27
C ILE A 307 2.52 -1.05 -11.46
N THR A 308 3.43 -0.54 -12.29
CA THR A 308 4.68 -1.21 -12.64
C THR A 308 5.64 -1.21 -11.46
N VAL A 309 6.27 -2.36 -11.22
CA VAL A 309 7.40 -2.53 -10.32
C VAL A 309 8.63 -2.63 -11.21
N GLU A 310 9.49 -1.62 -11.16
CA GLU A 310 10.74 -1.60 -11.92
C GLU A 310 11.73 -2.60 -11.33
N THR A 311 12.50 -3.26 -12.19
CA THR A 311 13.44 -4.32 -11.79
C THR A 311 14.79 -4.12 -12.48
N LYS A 312 15.88 -4.27 -11.73
CA LYS A 312 17.27 -4.29 -12.24
C LYS A 312 17.93 -5.61 -11.79
N THR A 313 18.44 -6.39 -12.74
CA THR A 313 19.23 -7.59 -12.43
C THR A 313 20.62 -7.17 -11.93
N LEU A 314 21.11 -7.86 -10.89
CA LEU A 314 22.43 -7.63 -10.31
C LEU A 314 23.39 -8.72 -10.81
N GLU A 315 24.12 -8.43 -11.89
CA GLU A 315 24.92 -9.43 -12.62
C GLU A 315 26.10 -9.97 -11.80
N ASP A 316 26.77 -9.10 -11.04
CA ASP A 316 27.93 -9.47 -10.23
C ASP A 316 27.56 -10.12 -8.90
N LEU A 317 26.27 -10.12 -8.53
CA LEU A 317 25.77 -10.68 -7.28
C LEU A 317 25.61 -12.19 -7.38
N LEU A 318 26.17 -12.93 -6.43
CA LEU A 318 25.82 -14.33 -6.22
C LEU A 318 24.61 -14.42 -5.26
N PRO A 319 23.41 -14.84 -5.71
CA PRO A 319 22.23 -14.81 -4.86
C PRO A 319 22.29 -15.84 -3.72
N LEU A 320 21.68 -15.50 -2.59
CA LEU A 320 21.56 -16.36 -1.43
C LEU A 320 20.76 -17.63 -1.75
N LYS A 321 21.28 -18.80 -1.37
CA LYS A 321 20.60 -20.10 -1.58
C LYS A 321 19.44 -20.36 -0.61
N LYS A 322 19.41 -19.65 0.52
CA LYS A 322 18.45 -19.84 1.61
C LYS A 322 18.20 -18.53 2.33
N GLY A 323 17.04 -18.41 2.94
CA GLY A 323 16.72 -17.29 3.80
C GLY A 323 17.42 -17.38 5.16
N GLY A 324 17.10 -16.41 6.00
CA GLY A 324 17.68 -16.24 7.32
C GLY A 324 16.95 -15.16 8.07
N VAL A 325 17.17 -15.12 9.37
CA VAL A 325 16.71 -14.02 10.24
C VAL A 325 17.97 -13.47 10.87
N TRP A 326 18.19 -12.18 10.68
CA TRP A 326 19.31 -11.42 11.20
C TRP A 326 18.77 -10.34 12.11
N TRP A 327 19.50 -10.03 13.18
CA TRP A 327 19.06 -9.05 14.15
C TRP A 327 20.25 -8.36 14.80
N TRP A 328 19.98 -7.17 15.32
CA TRP A 328 20.94 -6.36 16.05
C TRP A 328 20.24 -5.44 17.03
N GLY A 329 20.94 -5.10 18.10
CA GLY A 329 20.52 -4.06 19.04
C GLY A 329 19.94 -4.60 20.35
N GLY A 330 19.43 -3.67 21.16
CA GLY A 330 18.95 -3.94 22.51
C GLY A 330 20.03 -3.88 23.59
N SER A 331 20.99 -2.96 23.48
CA SER A 331 21.89 -2.57 24.58
C SER A 331 21.65 -1.12 24.96
N TYR A 332 21.94 -0.74 26.21
CA TYR A 332 21.76 0.63 26.72
C TYR A 332 22.54 1.69 25.97
N ARG A 333 23.63 1.27 25.32
CA ARG A 333 24.45 2.15 24.49
C ARG A 333 23.84 2.41 23.11
N VAL A 334 23.07 1.46 22.60
CA VAL A 334 22.56 1.47 21.22
C VAL A 334 21.21 2.16 21.13
N GLY A 335 20.32 1.94 22.11
CA GLY A 335 18.98 2.56 22.15
C GLY A 335 18.06 2.19 20.97
N ALA A 336 18.46 1.24 20.12
CA ALA A 336 17.71 0.79 18.95
C ALA A 336 17.76 -0.74 18.82
N PHE A 337 16.81 -1.29 18.06
CA PHE A 337 16.71 -2.72 17.74
C PHE A 337 16.25 -2.91 16.30
N VAL A 338 16.93 -3.76 15.55
CA VAL A 338 16.63 -4.12 14.16
C VAL A 338 16.51 -5.65 14.10
N ILE A 339 15.47 -6.15 13.47
CA ILE A 339 15.39 -7.55 13.03
C ILE A 339 14.89 -7.55 11.60
N ALA A 340 15.58 -8.27 10.73
CA ALA A 340 15.24 -8.37 9.33
C ALA A 340 15.48 -9.79 8.84
N GLY A 341 14.81 -10.20 7.78
CA GLY A 341 15.00 -11.54 7.29
C GLY A 341 14.23 -11.90 6.06
N LEU A 342 14.51 -13.11 5.61
CA LEU A 342 13.90 -13.79 4.48
C LEU A 342 13.18 -15.03 4.98
N TRP A 343 11.89 -15.13 4.70
CA TRP A 343 11.02 -16.18 5.20
C TRP A 343 10.18 -16.84 4.11
N PRO A 344 9.92 -18.15 4.18
CA PRO A 344 10.55 -19.13 5.07
C PRO A 344 12.05 -19.30 4.80
N ARG A 345 12.78 -19.94 5.72
CA ARG A 345 14.23 -20.16 5.55
C ARG A 345 14.55 -21.00 4.29
N LYS A 346 13.75 -22.04 4.02
CA LYS A 346 13.82 -22.82 2.78
C LYS A 346 12.83 -22.21 1.79
N ASN A 347 13.29 -21.89 0.58
CA ASN A 347 12.50 -21.20 -0.45
C ASN A 347 11.80 -19.92 0.07
N PRO A 348 12.55 -18.88 0.44
CA PRO A 348 12.01 -17.59 0.81
C PRO A 348 10.98 -17.05 -0.18
N LYS A 349 9.93 -16.44 0.37
CA LYS A 349 8.85 -15.78 -0.37
C LYS A 349 8.63 -14.34 0.06
N GLU A 350 8.99 -14.02 1.30
CA GLU A 350 8.80 -12.69 1.87
C GLU A 350 10.12 -12.23 2.51
N ALA A 351 10.46 -10.96 2.30
CA ALA A 351 11.42 -10.24 3.11
C ALA A 351 10.69 -9.41 4.16
N PHE A 352 11.23 -9.27 5.36
CA PHE A 352 10.62 -8.48 6.42
C PHE A 352 11.67 -7.68 7.20
N LEU A 353 11.20 -6.63 7.86
CA LEU A 353 11.96 -5.82 8.82
C LEU A 353 11.06 -5.38 9.96
N VAL A 354 11.62 -5.35 11.16
CA VAL A 354 11.11 -4.60 12.31
C VAL A 354 12.25 -3.74 12.84
N TYR A 355 11.98 -2.45 13.01
CA TYR A 355 12.89 -1.47 13.58
C TYR A 355 12.24 -0.78 14.77
N LEU A 356 12.94 -0.72 15.90
CA LEU A 356 12.51 -0.07 17.13
C LEU A 356 13.57 0.94 17.58
N GLU A 357 13.12 2.09 18.06
CA GLU A 357 13.98 3.18 18.51
C GLU A 357 13.60 3.62 19.93
N GLY A 358 14.59 4.04 20.71
CA GLY A 358 14.45 4.39 22.12
C GLY A 358 14.16 3.17 23.00
N VAL A 359 14.79 2.02 22.69
CA VAL A 359 14.67 0.77 23.47
C VAL A 359 15.28 0.97 24.87
N ARG A 360 14.53 0.62 25.93
CA ARG A 360 14.94 0.85 27.33
C ARG A 360 14.93 -0.41 28.20
N ALA A 361 14.23 -1.46 27.80
CA ALA A 361 14.18 -2.72 28.55
C ALA A 361 15.04 -3.80 27.90
N TYR A 362 15.91 -4.42 28.71
CA TYR A 362 16.80 -5.52 28.34
C TYR A 362 16.25 -6.85 28.86
N GLY A 363 16.43 -7.93 28.11
CA GLY A 363 16.03 -9.27 28.56
C GLY A 363 16.50 -10.41 27.64
N LEU A 364 17.70 -10.92 27.94
CA LEU A 364 18.44 -12.15 27.57
C LEU A 364 18.27 -12.85 26.18
N PRO A 365 19.40 -13.30 25.55
CA PRO A 365 19.54 -14.03 24.27
C PRO A 365 18.61 -15.22 23.95
N CYS A 366 17.81 -15.73 24.90
CA CYS A 366 17.02 -16.96 24.73
C CYS A 366 15.56 -16.73 24.27
N TYR A 367 15.09 -15.49 24.17
CA TYR A 367 13.69 -15.19 23.79
C TYR A 367 13.47 -14.84 22.30
N TYR A 368 14.53 -14.85 21.49
CA TYR A 368 14.53 -14.32 20.11
C TYR A 368 13.90 -15.26 19.05
N THR A 369 13.69 -16.54 19.37
CA THR A 369 12.99 -17.49 18.47
C THR A 369 11.50 -17.13 18.23
N ARG A 370 10.92 -16.25 19.06
CA ARG A 370 9.55 -15.73 18.92
C ARG A 370 9.43 -14.38 18.20
N PHE A 371 10.54 -13.78 17.72
CA PHE A 371 10.53 -12.44 17.13
C PHE A 371 10.38 -12.37 15.61
N ILE A 372 10.39 -13.49 14.89
CA ILE A 372 9.84 -13.50 13.53
C ILE A 372 8.37 -13.10 13.66
N PRO A 373 7.93 -12.01 13.01
CA PRO A 373 6.55 -11.58 13.08
C PRO A 373 5.64 -12.76 12.77
N GLN A 374 4.62 -12.96 13.61
CA GLN A 374 3.60 -13.94 13.32
C GLN A 374 2.94 -13.60 11.98
N ALA A 375 2.83 -12.33 11.59
CA ALA A 375 2.39 -11.92 10.25
C ALA A 375 3.16 -12.58 9.08
N VAL A 376 4.42 -12.95 9.30
CA VAL A 376 5.26 -13.64 8.32
C VAL A 376 5.15 -15.17 8.45
N LYS A 377 4.91 -15.70 9.66
CA LYS A 377 4.72 -17.15 9.94
C LYS A 377 3.31 -17.65 9.63
N ASN A 378 2.32 -16.89 10.09
CA ASN A 378 0.91 -16.97 9.79
C ASN A 378 0.58 -16.29 8.47
N SER A 379 1.58 -16.12 7.59
CA SER A 379 1.34 -16.53 6.20
C SER A 379 0.86 -17.98 6.25
N ARG A 380 -0.41 -18.17 6.62
CA ARG A 380 -1.22 -19.22 6.06
C ARG A 380 -0.89 -19.04 4.60
N PHE A 381 -0.09 -19.96 4.08
CA PHE A 381 -0.32 -20.46 2.76
C PHE A 381 -1.80 -20.86 2.80
N TYR A 382 -2.67 -19.87 2.57
CA TYR A 382 -3.71 -20.04 1.63
C TYR A 382 -2.96 -20.48 0.36
N MET A 383 -2.58 -21.77 0.29
CA MET A 383 -3.14 -22.65 -0.73
C MET A 383 -4.44 -21.99 -1.05
N ALA A 384 -4.49 -21.29 -2.18
CA ALA A 384 -5.64 -20.53 -2.55
C ALA A 384 -6.82 -21.43 -2.20
N ARG A 385 -7.51 -21.10 -1.10
CA ARG A 385 -8.92 -21.31 -1.05
C ARG A 385 -9.34 -20.27 -2.08
N GLN A 386 -9.16 -20.62 -3.37
CA GLN A 386 -10.25 -20.60 -4.31
C GLN A 386 -11.43 -20.88 -3.43
N LYS A 387 -12.23 -19.84 -3.16
CA LYS A 387 -13.47 -19.99 -2.43
C LYS A 387 -14.04 -21.24 -3.03
N THR A 388 -14.00 -22.33 -2.27
CA THR A 388 -14.72 -23.55 -2.60
C THR A 388 -16.10 -22.98 -2.55
N LYS A 389 -16.62 -22.62 -3.75
CA LYS A 389 -17.92 -22.00 -3.93
C LYS A 389 -18.78 -22.83 -3.03
N ARG A 390 -19.25 -22.18 -1.96
CA ARG A 390 -20.04 -22.76 -0.87
C ARG A 390 -20.87 -23.83 -1.55
N SER A 391 -20.59 -25.09 -1.27
CA SER A 391 -21.20 -26.22 -1.94
C SER A 391 -22.70 -26.02 -1.80
N GLN A 392 -23.30 -25.47 -2.85
CA GLN A 392 -24.73 -25.45 -3.00
C GLN A 392 -25.03 -26.93 -3.11
N LYS A 393 -25.58 -27.45 -2.01
CA LYS A 393 -26.41 -28.64 -1.92
C LYS A 393 -26.56 -29.27 -3.31
N LEU A 394 -25.75 -30.28 -3.60
CA LEU A 394 -25.93 -31.15 -4.77
C LEU A 394 -27.19 -31.95 -4.46
N ALA A 395 -28.32 -31.33 -4.72
CA ALA A 395 -29.60 -31.99 -4.84
C ALA A 395 -30.02 -31.80 -6.29
N GLU A 396 -30.16 -32.96 -6.93
CA GLU A 396 -30.85 -33.25 -8.18
C GLU A 396 -29.96 -33.45 -9.40
N ASN A 397 -30.10 -34.65 -9.95
CA ASN A 397 -29.51 -35.15 -11.19
C ASN A 397 -30.09 -34.40 -12.41
N ARG A 398 -29.99 -33.07 -12.43
CA ARG A 398 -30.61 -32.14 -13.37
C ARG A 398 -29.61 -31.09 -13.84
N MET A 399 -29.77 -30.63 -15.09
CA MET A 399 -28.87 -29.70 -15.77
C MET A 399 -28.84 -28.34 -15.05
N PRO A 400 -27.67 -27.82 -14.64
CA PRO A 400 -27.57 -26.50 -14.03
C PRO A 400 -27.86 -25.37 -15.04
N ASP A 401 -28.25 -24.19 -14.54
CA ASP A 401 -28.27 -22.95 -15.34
C ASP A 401 -26.84 -22.40 -15.45
N LEU A 402 -26.38 -22.29 -16.68
CA LEU A 402 -25.05 -21.87 -17.11
C LEU A 402 -25.09 -20.49 -17.78
N ARG A 403 -26.28 -19.91 -17.99
CA ARG A 403 -26.42 -18.58 -18.58
C ARG A 403 -25.81 -17.51 -17.67
N GLY A 404 -25.17 -16.52 -18.26
CA GLY A 404 -24.46 -15.46 -17.55
C GLY A 404 -23.09 -15.86 -16.99
N LEU A 405 -22.69 -17.14 -17.12
CA LEU A 405 -21.34 -17.60 -16.77
C LEU A 405 -20.38 -17.41 -17.94
N THR A 406 -19.12 -17.15 -17.62
CA THR A 406 -18.03 -17.23 -18.60
C THR A 406 -17.83 -18.67 -19.07
N LEU A 407 -17.22 -18.87 -20.25
CA LEU A 407 -16.92 -20.21 -20.77
C LEU A 407 -16.21 -21.08 -19.72
N LYS A 408 -15.18 -20.53 -19.06
CA LYS A 408 -14.41 -21.21 -18.03
C LYS A 408 -15.29 -21.69 -16.87
N GLU A 409 -16.16 -20.82 -16.35
CA GLU A 409 -17.06 -21.16 -15.26
C GLU A 409 -18.14 -22.17 -15.65
N ALA A 410 -18.60 -22.12 -16.90
CA ALA A 410 -19.55 -23.10 -17.44
C ALA A 410 -18.90 -24.48 -17.60
N LEU A 411 -17.67 -24.55 -18.10
CA LEU A 411 -16.89 -25.79 -18.24
C LEU A 411 -16.58 -26.43 -16.88
N GLU A 412 -16.22 -25.63 -15.88
CA GLU A 412 -15.98 -26.11 -14.50
C GLU A 412 -17.25 -26.74 -13.88
N ARG A 413 -18.43 -26.20 -14.17
CA ARG A 413 -19.70 -26.77 -13.70
C ARG A 413 -20.09 -28.05 -14.43
N LEU A 414 -19.83 -28.12 -15.74
CA LEU A 414 -20.15 -29.29 -16.56
C LEU A 414 -19.20 -30.47 -16.26
N SER A 415 -17.91 -30.20 -16.05
CA SER A 415 -16.92 -31.24 -15.71
C SER A 415 -17.19 -31.89 -14.36
N ALA A 416 -17.66 -31.11 -13.37
CA ALA A 416 -18.10 -31.62 -12.08
C ALA A 416 -19.30 -32.59 -12.16
N LEU A 417 -20.05 -32.56 -13.28
CA LEU A 417 -21.18 -33.45 -13.58
C LEU A 417 -20.83 -34.56 -14.58
N GLY A 418 -19.56 -34.63 -15.03
CA GLY A 418 -19.12 -35.60 -16.04
C GLY A 418 -19.67 -35.33 -17.45
N LEU A 419 -20.07 -34.09 -17.74
CA LEU A 419 -20.62 -33.69 -19.04
C LEU A 419 -19.54 -33.03 -19.90
N GLU A 420 -19.49 -33.41 -21.18
CA GLU A 420 -18.67 -32.72 -22.19
C GLU A 420 -19.40 -31.48 -22.72
N ALA A 421 -18.65 -30.45 -23.12
CA ALA A 421 -19.21 -29.20 -23.63
C ALA A 421 -18.80 -28.92 -25.08
N GLU A 422 -19.78 -28.71 -25.95
CA GLU A 422 -19.61 -28.08 -27.26
C GLU A 422 -19.95 -26.60 -27.13
N TYR A 423 -19.18 -25.69 -27.73
CA TYR A 423 -19.50 -24.26 -27.61
C TYR A 423 -19.17 -23.45 -28.86
N GLN A 424 -19.90 -22.34 -29.03
CA GLN A 424 -19.72 -21.39 -30.13
C GLN A 424 -19.77 -19.96 -29.61
N GLY A 425 -18.81 -19.13 -30.03
CA GLY A 425 -18.69 -17.71 -29.62
C GLY A 425 -17.68 -17.49 -28.49
N PHE A 426 -17.55 -16.23 -28.06
CA PHE A 426 -16.65 -15.78 -26.99
C PHE A 426 -17.45 -14.95 -25.98
N GLY A 427 -16.98 -14.84 -24.73
CA GLY A 427 -17.62 -14.01 -23.71
C GLY A 427 -18.47 -14.81 -22.71
N VAL A 428 -19.73 -14.39 -22.52
CA VAL A 428 -20.63 -15.00 -21.53
C VAL A 428 -21.66 -15.88 -22.20
N THR A 429 -22.02 -16.99 -21.54
CA THR A 429 -23.01 -17.95 -22.04
C THR A 429 -24.38 -17.28 -22.09
N VAL A 430 -24.93 -17.11 -23.29
CA VAL A 430 -26.27 -16.55 -23.50
C VAL A 430 -27.31 -17.65 -23.68
N SER A 431 -26.90 -18.83 -24.14
CA SER A 431 -27.80 -19.99 -24.24
C SER A 431 -27.06 -21.30 -23.99
N GLN A 432 -27.82 -22.31 -23.57
CA GLN A 432 -27.36 -23.67 -23.34
C GLN A 432 -28.40 -24.67 -23.86
N TRP A 433 -27.93 -25.87 -24.19
CA TRP A 433 -28.77 -27.04 -24.43
C TRP A 433 -28.09 -28.28 -23.86
N PRO A 434 -28.76 -29.16 -23.10
CA PRO A 434 -30.14 -29.08 -22.62
C PRO A 434 -30.47 -27.85 -21.74
N ALA A 435 -31.75 -27.51 -21.67
CA ALA A 435 -32.23 -26.40 -20.87
C ALA A 435 -31.98 -26.62 -19.36
N PRO A 436 -31.83 -25.55 -18.56
CA PRO A 436 -31.71 -25.65 -17.11
C PRO A 436 -32.85 -26.48 -16.51
N GLY A 437 -32.52 -27.37 -15.58
CA GLY A 437 -33.47 -28.31 -14.96
C GLY A 437 -33.75 -29.58 -15.77
N THR A 438 -33.06 -29.87 -16.87
CA THR A 438 -33.27 -31.14 -17.61
C THR A 438 -32.65 -32.34 -16.87
N PRO A 439 -33.34 -33.48 -16.65
CA PRO A 439 -32.74 -34.67 -16.01
C PRO A 439 -31.52 -35.22 -16.78
N LEU A 440 -30.42 -35.49 -16.08
CA LEU A 440 -29.11 -35.83 -16.69
C LEU A 440 -28.87 -37.33 -16.93
N LYS A 441 -29.82 -38.22 -16.58
CA LYS A 441 -29.66 -39.69 -16.63
C LYS A 441 -29.15 -40.28 -17.96
N LYS A 442 -29.34 -39.60 -19.09
CA LYS A 442 -28.93 -40.06 -20.44
C LYS A 442 -28.15 -39.00 -21.23
N ILE A 443 -27.70 -37.94 -20.57
CA ILE A 443 -27.10 -36.77 -21.21
C ILE A 443 -25.62 -36.79 -20.88
N THR A 444 -24.78 -36.79 -21.92
CA THR A 444 -23.32 -36.76 -21.78
C THR A 444 -22.71 -35.49 -22.36
N ARG A 445 -23.48 -34.70 -23.11
CA ARG A 445 -23.02 -33.46 -23.77
C ARG A 445 -23.94 -32.28 -23.53
N CYS A 446 -23.35 -31.10 -23.43
CA CYS A 446 -24.01 -29.81 -23.33
C CYS A 446 -23.49 -28.88 -24.42
N ARG A 447 -24.37 -28.20 -25.16
CA ARG A 447 -24.00 -27.17 -26.13
C ARG A 447 -24.19 -25.78 -25.54
N LEU A 448 -23.22 -24.89 -25.71
CA LEU A 448 -23.24 -23.51 -25.22
C LEU A 448 -23.11 -22.52 -26.39
N VAL A 449 -23.86 -21.42 -26.34
CA VAL A 449 -23.63 -20.26 -27.21
C VAL A 449 -23.22 -19.08 -26.35
N LEU A 450 -22.13 -18.44 -26.73
CA LEU A 450 -21.55 -17.29 -26.03
C LEU A 450 -21.68 -16.02 -26.90
N LYS A 451 -21.79 -14.87 -26.24
CA LYS A 451 -21.87 -13.55 -26.89
C LYS A 451 -20.89 -12.58 -26.23
#